data_AF-A0A812N879-F1
#
_entry.id   AF-A0A812N879-F1
#
_cell.length_a   1.000
_cell.length_b   1.000
_cell.length_c   1.000
_cell.angle_alpha   90.00
_cell.angle_beta   90.00
_cell.angle_gamma   90.00
#
_symmetry.space_group_name_H-M   'P 1'
#
loop_
_entity.id
_entity.type
_entity.pdbx_description
1 polymer ?
#
loop_
_entity_poly.entity_id
_entity_poly.type
_entity_poly.pdbx_seq_one_letter_code
_entity_poly.pdbx_strand_id
1 'polypeptide(L)'
;MITAGMSCQLIHYTHEEHDKFFEVCKNFNFIIVRCNPGQIKADGGDQQKFDDGMREMRKAGIQVWPSPDVMEKMGAKDALCKVATLNIGLEDTLAYYSPEEFAAGFKKTMAFQPRVIKQNRGSSGEGIWIIKLAEGNYCKEYGERSCEDGEVLKLMEANDNHEETHTVAEFIEFCVSGRSDKSGEWTSKGVGKYLEGGKEAGGQLVDQRFCPRIVEGGISAVGGTGSIYTYYGPEEASFKTLTENFLQKDLPKVMPSLELAEEPVPLWWTTDFILASPEGTPKEEEKWIVGEFNCSCVGISRCLAAYCKDDTSNASFDDIIEEDKAE
;
A
#
# COMPACT_ATOMS: atom_id res chain seq x y z
N MET A 1 -7.89 20.57 13.56
CA MET A 1 -8.03 20.28 15.02
C MET A 1 -7.71 21.50 15.87
N ILE A 2 -6.49 22.05 15.77
CA ILE A 2 -6.09 23.25 16.52
C ILE A 2 -7.05 24.43 16.25
N THR A 3 -7.35 24.72 14.98
CA THR A 3 -8.32 25.77 14.59
C THR A 3 -9.74 25.52 15.11
N ALA A 4 -10.08 24.26 15.43
CA ALA A 4 -11.34 23.89 16.06
C ALA A 4 -11.30 23.98 17.59
N GLY A 5 -10.24 24.54 18.17
CA GLY A 5 -10.08 24.76 19.62
C GLY A 5 -9.53 23.56 20.41
N MET A 6 -9.02 22.52 19.73
CA MET A 6 -8.46 21.34 20.39
C MET A 6 -7.04 21.61 20.89
N SER A 7 -6.72 21.14 22.10
CA SER A 7 -5.34 21.12 22.59
C SER A 7 -4.61 19.93 21.98
N CYS A 8 -3.69 20.21 21.05
CA CYS A 8 -2.90 19.19 20.36
C CYS A 8 -1.44 19.30 20.81
N GLN A 9 -0.84 18.17 21.22
CA GLN A 9 0.57 18.10 21.60
C GLN A 9 1.26 17.05 20.73
N LEU A 10 2.43 17.40 20.20
CA LEU A 10 3.30 16.45 19.53
C LEU A 10 4.10 15.70 20.59
N ILE A 11 4.08 14.38 20.53
CA ILE A 11 4.86 13.51 21.41
C ILE A 11 5.74 12.67 20.50
N HIS A 12 7.05 12.86 20.61
CA HIS A 12 8.01 12.03 19.89
C HIS A 12 8.17 10.70 20.64
N TYR A 13 7.91 9.59 19.97
CA TYR A 13 8.16 8.27 20.53
C TYR A 13 9.63 7.90 20.33
N THR A 14 10.32 7.60 21.43
CA THR A 14 11.65 6.98 21.44
C THR A 14 11.54 5.61 22.11
N HIS A 15 12.14 4.59 21.52
CA HIS A 15 11.92 3.22 22.00
C HIS A 15 12.55 2.98 23.39
N GLU A 16 13.56 3.76 23.78
CA GLU A 16 14.16 3.73 25.12
C GLU A 16 13.25 4.32 26.21
N GLU A 17 12.35 5.25 25.86
CA GLU A 17 11.41 5.86 26.79
C GLU A 17 9.98 5.29 26.66
N HIS A 18 9.84 4.08 26.11
CA HIS A 18 8.54 3.44 25.84
C HIS A 18 7.54 3.56 26.99
N ASP A 19 7.92 3.16 28.20
CA ASP A 19 7.02 3.15 29.35
C ASP A 19 6.59 4.58 29.72
N LYS A 20 7.53 5.53 29.69
CA LYS A 20 7.27 6.95 29.96
C LYS A 20 6.36 7.57 28.90
N PHE A 21 6.53 7.22 27.63
CA PHE A 21 5.65 7.65 26.54
C PHE A 21 4.21 7.23 26.82
N PHE A 22 3.98 5.95 27.16
CA PHE A 22 2.63 5.47 27.45
C PHE A 22 2.05 6.00 28.76
N GLU A 23 2.87 6.33 29.78
CA GLU A 23 2.39 7.09 30.94
C GLU A 23 1.89 8.49 30.56
N VAL A 24 2.57 9.17 29.63
CA VAL A 24 2.12 10.47 29.11
C VAL A 24 0.82 10.33 28.32
N CYS A 25 0.72 9.32 27.45
CA CYS A 25 -0.47 9.05 26.62
C CYS A 25 -1.77 8.93 27.44
N LYS A 26 -1.71 8.44 28.68
CA LYS A 26 -2.88 8.32 29.58
C LYS A 26 -3.57 9.64 29.90
N ASN A 27 -2.91 10.78 29.66
CA ASN A 27 -3.45 12.11 29.93
C ASN A 27 -4.23 12.71 28.74
N PHE A 28 -4.36 11.98 27.63
CA PHE A 28 -5.00 12.46 26.40
C PHE A 28 -6.38 11.82 26.20
N ASN A 29 -7.28 12.54 25.54
CA ASN A 29 -8.60 12.02 25.17
C ASN A 29 -8.54 11.10 23.94
N PHE A 30 -7.61 11.35 23.03
CA PHE A 30 -7.35 10.52 21.86
C PHE A 30 -5.91 10.70 21.38
N ILE A 31 -5.42 9.73 20.60
CA ILE A 31 -4.06 9.67 20.07
C ILE A 31 -4.16 9.50 18.56
N ILE A 32 -3.39 10.29 17.81
CA ILE A 32 -3.23 10.14 16.35
C ILE A 32 -1.82 9.62 16.12
N VAL A 33 -1.71 8.39 15.63
CA VAL A 33 -0.43 7.75 15.41
C VAL A 33 0.15 8.25 14.09
N ARG A 34 1.35 8.83 14.17
CA ARG A 34 2.13 9.34 13.02
C ARG A 34 3.52 8.68 12.93
N CYS A 35 3.67 7.48 13.50
CA CYS A 35 4.83 6.61 13.28
C CYS A 35 4.55 5.68 12.10
N ASN A 36 5.45 5.62 11.10
CA ASN A 36 5.24 4.77 9.93
C ASN A 36 5.55 3.30 10.32
N PRO A 37 4.74 2.31 9.90
CA PRO A 37 5.04 0.92 10.16
C PRO A 37 6.46 0.55 9.75
N GLY A 38 7.16 -0.17 10.62
CA GLY A 38 8.53 -0.62 10.39
C GLY A 38 9.60 0.40 10.79
N GLN A 39 9.30 1.70 10.89
CA GLN A 39 10.29 2.70 11.33
C GLN A 39 10.72 2.48 12.78
N ILE A 40 9.80 2.07 13.65
CA ILE A 40 10.14 1.76 15.05
C ILE A 40 11.18 0.64 15.13
N LYS A 41 11.03 -0.40 14.30
CA LYS A 41 12.00 -1.50 14.21
C LYS A 41 13.31 -1.06 13.58
N ALA A 42 13.24 -0.23 12.53
CA ALA A 42 14.44 0.31 11.86
C ALA A 42 15.28 1.18 12.80
N ASP A 43 14.64 1.86 13.75
CA ASP A 43 15.27 2.65 14.81
C ASP A 43 15.84 1.78 15.96
N GLY A 44 15.62 0.46 15.95
CA GLY A 44 16.09 -0.46 16.99
C GLY A 44 15.05 -0.81 18.07
N GLY A 45 13.83 -0.27 17.94
CA GLY A 45 12.70 -0.59 18.80
C GLY A 45 11.93 -1.85 18.41
N ASP A 46 10.83 -2.09 19.12
CA ASP A 46 9.91 -3.21 18.89
C ASP A 46 8.53 -2.65 18.47
N GLN A 47 8.15 -2.93 17.22
CA GLN A 47 6.86 -2.51 16.65
C GLN A 47 5.69 -3.17 17.39
N GLN A 48 5.79 -4.46 17.72
CA GLN A 48 4.73 -5.18 18.42
C GLN A 48 4.51 -4.61 19.81
N LYS A 49 5.61 -4.30 20.53
CA LYS A 49 5.54 -3.66 21.84
C LYS A 49 4.80 -2.32 21.76
N PHE A 50 5.08 -1.51 20.74
CA PHE A 50 4.38 -0.23 20.52
C PHE A 50 2.89 -0.43 20.23
N ASP A 51 2.56 -1.35 19.33
CA ASP A 51 1.18 -1.65 18.94
C ASP A 51 0.38 -2.18 20.14
N ASP A 52 0.98 -3.03 20.99
CA ASP A 52 0.37 -3.52 22.21
C ASP A 52 0.12 -2.39 23.22
N GLY A 53 1.06 -1.46 23.39
CA GLY A 53 0.84 -0.26 24.20
C GLY A 53 -0.34 0.58 23.70
N MET A 54 -0.49 0.74 22.38
CA MET A 54 -1.65 1.42 21.78
C MET A 54 -2.96 0.65 22.01
N ARG A 55 -2.93 -0.69 21.95
CA ARG A 55 -4.10 -1.53 22.32
C ARG A 55 -4.46 -1.35 23.81
N GLU A 56 -3.48 -1.23 24.70
CA GLU A 56 -3.75 -0.93 26.12
C GLU A 56 -4.37 0.47 26.32
N MET A 57 -3.95 1.48 25.55
CA MET A 57 -4.60 2.80 25.57
C MET A 57 -6.08 2.71 25.18
N ARG A 58 -6.41 1.90 24.16
CA ARG A 58 -7.81 1.64 23.78
C ARG A 58 -8.60 0.94 24.89
N LYS A 59 -8.00 -0.07 25.55
CA LYS A 59 -8.63 -0.74 26.70
C LYS A 59 -8.90 0.22 27.87
N ALA A 60 -8.06 1.24 28.03
CA ALA A 60 -8.26 2.31 29.01
C ALA A 60 -9.30 3.37 28.58
N GLY A 61 -9.94 3.22 27.42
CA GLY A 61 -10.96 4.14 26.91
C GLY A 61 -10.41 5.32 26.11
N ILE A 62 -9.12 5.30 25.76
CA ILE A 62 -8.49 6.34 24.92
C ILE A 62 -8.59 5.93 23.46
N GLN A 63 -9.21 6.76 22.64
CA GLN A 63 -9.33 6.47 21.21
C GLN A 63 -7.97 6.61 20.51
N VAL A 64 -7.61 5.65 19.67
CA VAL A 64 -6.37 5.67 18.87
C VAL A 64 -6.73 5.63 17.39
N TRP A 65 -6.14 6.51 16.58
CA TRP A 65 -6.37 6.57 15.13
C TRP A 65 -5.05 6.57 14.31
N PRO A 66 -4.95 5.70 13.29
CA PRO A 66 -5.70 4.45 13.18
C PRO A 66 -5.44 3.56 14.40
N SER A 67 -6.34 2.62 14.70
CA SER A 67 -6.01 1.57 15.67
C SER A 67 -4.95 0.62 15.06
N PRO A 68 -4.16 -0.08 15.89
CA PRO A 68 -3.21 -1.08 15.39
C PRO A 68 -3.86 -2.11 14.46
N ASP A 69 -5.10 -2.54 14.75
CA ASP A 69 -5.81 -3.54 13.95
C ASP A 69 -6.26 -2.99 12.59
N VAL A 70 -6.62 -1.70 12.52
CA VAL A 70 -6.92 -1.03 11.25
C VAL A 70 -5.64 -0.90 10.42
N MET A 71 -4.52 -0.50 11.02
CA MET A 71 -3.22 -0.45 10.36
C MET A 71 -2.79 -1.83 9.84
N GLU A 72 -3.01 -2.87 10.65
CA GLU A 72 -2.70 -4.24 10.30
C GLU A 72 -3.58 -4.76 9.16
N LYS A 73 -4.88 -4.53 9.14
CA LYS A 73 -5.74 -5.11 8.09
C LYS A 73 -5.93 -4.20 6.87
N MET A 74 -6.22 -2.91 7.07
CA MET A 74 -6.47 -1.97 5.98
C MET A 74 -5.18 -1.58 5.24
N GLY A 75 -4.07 -1.42 5.96
CA GLY A 75 -2.77 -1.09 5.35
C GLY A 75 -2.06 -2.26 4.66
N ALA A 76 -2.53 -3.49 4.86
CA ALA A 76 -1.99 -4.68 4.21
C ALA A 76 -2.44 -4.76 2.74
N LYS A 77 -1.61 -5.34 1.85
CA LYS A 77 -2.06 -5.59 0.47
C LYS A 77 -3.18 -6.63 0.40
N ASP A 78 -3.34 -7.51 1.40
CA ASP A 78 -4.48 -8.43 1.52
C ASP A 78 -5.84 -7.73 1.40
N ALA A 79 -5.90 -6.45 1.81
CA ALA A 79 -7.11 -5.66 1.72
C ALA A 79 -7.69 -5.65 0.29
N LEU A 80 -6.84 -5.73 -0.74
CA LEU A 80 -7.23 -5.80 -2.14
C LEU A 80 -7.99 -7.09 -2.48
N CYS A 81 -7.58 -8.22 -1.91
CA CYS A 81 -8.29 -9.50 -2.03
C CYS A 81 -9.63 -9.46 -1.31
N LYS A 82 -9.66 -8.82 -0.13
CA LYS A 82 -10.87 -8.71 0.71
C LYS A 82 -11.94 -7.82 0.09
N VAL A 83 -11.55 -6.81 -0.70
CA VAL A 83 -12.48 -5.91 -1.42
C VAL A 83 -12.70 -6.30 -2.88
N ALA A 84 -12.20 -7.46 -3.32
CA ALA A 84 -12.17 -7.86 -4.73
C ALA A 84 -13.54 -7.89 -5.42
N THR A 85 -14.62 -8.14 -4.67
CA THR A 85 -16.00 -8.19 -5.17
C THR A 85 -16.75 -6.85 -5.05
N LEU A 86 -16.12 -5.80 -4.50
CA LEU A 86 -16.68 -4.46 -4.51
C LEU A 86 -16.54 -3.84 -5.91
N ASN A 87 -17.21 -2.72 -6.18
CA ASN A 87 -17.13 -2.09 -7.50
C ASN A 87 -15.73 -1.54 -7.81
N ILE A 88 -14.95 -1.21 -6.77
CA ILE A 88 -13.53 -0.84 -6.85
C ILE A 88 -12.57 -2.04 -6.91
N GLY A 89 -13.07 -3.26 -6.80
CA GLY A 89 -12.27 -4.48 -6.72
C GLY A 89 -12.02 -5.14 -8.07
N LEU A 90 -11.06 -6.08 -8.07
CA LEU A 90 -10.83 -7.01 -9.17
C LEU A 90 -10.98 -8.43 -8.65
N GLU A 91 -11.99 -9.15 -9.13
CA GLU A 91 -12.29 -10.53 -8.70
C GLU A 91 -11.13 -11.51 -8.98
N ASP A 92 -10.23 -11.17 -9.91
CA ASP A 92 -9.02 -11.94 -10.19
C ASP A 92 -7.79 -11.49 -9.38
N THR A 93 -8.02 -10.83 -8.23
CA THR A 93 -6.99 -10.52 -7.23
C THR A 93 -6.85 -11.69 -6.25
N LEU A 94 -5.68 -12.33 -6.23
CA LEU A 94 -5.42 -13.55 -5.45
C LEU A 94 -4.40 -13.28 -4.34
N ALA A 95 -4.50 -14.04 -3.26
CA ALA A 95 -3.50 -14.09 -2.20
C ALA A 95 -2.88 -15.48 -2.14
N TYR A 96 -1.56 -15.54 -1.94
CA TYR A 96 -0.80 -16.77 -1.81
C TYR A 96 -0.07 -16.79 -0.47
N TYR A 97 -0.23 -17.89 0.28
CA TYR A 97 0.29 -18.03 1.64
C TYR A 97 1.42 -19.03 1.74
N SER A 98 1.71 -19.77 0.67
CA SER A 98 2.80 -20.74 0.58
C SER A 98 3.56 -20.64 -0.75
N PRO A 99 4.83 -21.07 -0.79
CA PRO A 99 5.61 -21.13 -2.03
C PRO A 99 4.92 -21.93 -3.14
N GLU A 100 4.26 -23.04 -2.79
CA GLU A 100 3.59 -23.92 -3.74
C GLU A 100 2.34 -23.27 -4.34
N GLU A 101 1.52 -22.63 -3.50
CA GLU A 101 0.35 -21.87 -3.97
C GLU A 101 0.78 -20.71 -4.88
N PHE A 102 1.82 -19.97 -4.49
CA PHE A 102 2.34 -18.87 -5.28
C PHE A 102 2.86 -19.37 -6.63
N ALA A 103 3.72 -20.39 -6.65
CA ALA A 103 4.30 -20.89 -7.90
C ALA A 103 3.22 -21.39 -8.87
N ALA A 104 2.23 -22.15 -8.39
CA ALA A 104 1.15 -22.66 -9.22
C ALA A 104 0.18 -21.55 -9.68
N GLY A 105 -0.23 -20.68 -8.76
CA GLY A 105 -1.15 -19.59 -9.03
C GLY A 105 -0.56 -18.55 -9.97
N PHE A 106 0.66 -18.07 -9.67
CA PHE A 106 1.36 -17.07 -10.47
C PHE A 106 1.59 -17.56 -11.91
N LYS A 107 2.04 -18.79 -12.11
CA LYS A 107 2.19 -19.35 -13.48
C LYS A 107 0.90 -19.32 -14.27
N LYS A 108 -0.24 -19.56 -13.61
CA LYS A 108 -1.56 -19.57 -14.23
C LYS A 108 -2.06 -18.15 -14.54
N THR A 109 -1.92 -17.21 -13.61
CA THR A 109 -2.36 -15.81 -13.81
C THR A 109 -1.47 -15.08 -14.81
N MET A 110 -0.15 -15.26 -14.73
CA MET A 110 0.83 -14.64 -15.61
C MET A 110 0.68 -15.10 -17.06
N ALA A 111 0.31 -16.37 -17.25
CA ALA A 111 -0.03 -16.90 -18.56
C ALA A 111 -1.27 -16.23 -19.18
N PHE A 112 -2.20 -15.75 -18.37
CA PHE A 112 -3.44 -15.17 -18.88
C PHE A 112 -3.26 -13.70 -19.28
N GLN A 113 -2.53 -12.89 -18.50
CA GLN A 113 -2.38 -11.45 -18.73
C GLN A 113 -1.30 -10.83 -17.82
N PRO A 114 -0.79 -9.63 -18.14
CA PRO A 114 0.10 -8.87 -17.26
C PRO A 114 -0.37 -8.75 -15.80
N ARG A 115 0.55 -8.90 -14.85
CA ARG A 115 0.26 -8.95 -13.40
C ARG A 115 1.01 -7.88 -12.62
N VAL A 116 0.52 -7.57 -11.43
CA VAL A 116 1.19 -6.80 -10.39
C VAL A 116 1.28 -7.67 -9.14
N ILE A 117 2.48 -8.13 -8.82
CA ILE A 117 2.76 -8.90 -7.62
C ILE A 117 3.17 -7.95 -6.51
N LYS A 118 2.57 -8.10 -5.32
CA LYS A 118 2.77 -7.21 -4.19
C LYS A 118 3.07 -8.03 -2.94
N GLN A 119 4.18 -7.76 -2.26
CA GLN A 119 4.35 -8.23 -0.89
C GLN A 119 3.28 -7.60 0.02
N ASN A 120 2.86 -8.33 1.04
CA ASN A 120 1.75 -7.89 1.88
C ASN A 120 2.09 -6.73 2.82
N ARG A 121 3.31 -6.73 3.33
CA ARG A 121 3.85 -5.73 4.25
C ARG A 121 5.06 -5.12 3.57
N GLY A 122 5.05 -3.81 3.40
CA GLY A 122 6.13 -3.08 2.76
C GLY A 122 5.80 -1.60 2.74
N SER A 123 6.80 -0.78 2.46
CA SER A 123 6.63 0.66 2.30
C SER A 123 7.36 1.14 1.06
N SER A 124 6.96 2.30 0.54
CA SER A 124 7.66 2.98 -0.57
C SER A 124 7.89 2.09 -1.80
N GLY A 125 6.88 1.32 -2.21
CA GLY A 125 6.94 0.51 -3.44
C GLY A 125 7.76 -0.78 -3.36
N GLU A 126 8.39 -1.08 -2.21
CA GLU A 126 9.17 -2.31 -2.02
C GLU A 126 8.30 -3.55 -2.27
N GLY A 127 8.81 -4.47 -3.10
CA GLY A 127 8.13 -5.73 -3.41
C GLY A 127 6.81 -5.56 -4.16
N ILE A 128 6.61 -4.43 -4.84
CA ILE A 128 5.56 -4.22 -5.83
C ILE A 128 6.19 -4.34 -7.22
N TRP A 129 5.84 -5.39 -7.94
CA TRP A 129 6.40 -5.76 -9.23
C TRP A 129 5.34 -5.72 -10.32
N ILE A 130 5.54 -4.89 -11.34
CA ILE A 130 4.79 -4.97 -12.59
C ILE A 130 5.46 -6.00 -13.48
N ILE A 131 4.68 -6.97 -13.97
CA ILE A 131 5.22 -8.15 -14.65
C ILE A 131 4.51 -8.37 -15.98
N LYS A 132 5.30 -8.54 -17.04
CA LYS A 132 4.84 -8.89 -18.39
C LYS A 132 5.67 -10.05 -18.92
N LEU A 133 5.05 -10.96 -19.67
CA LEU A 133 5.79 -11.95 -20.47
C LEU A 133 6.52 -11.25 -21.60
N ALA A 134 7.82 -11.54 -21.76
CA ALA A 134 8.66 -10.92 -22.77
C ALA A 134 8.16 -11.23 -24.20
N GLU A 135 7.65 -12.44 -24.43
CA GLU A 135 7.10 -12.88 -25.72
C GLU A 135 5.64 -12.46 -25.94
N GLY A 136 4.93 -12.02 -24.89
CA GLY A 136 3.52 -11.62 -24.99
C GLY A 136 2.55 -12.74 -25.40
N ASN A 137 2.96 -14.01 -25.26
CA ASN A 137 2.25 -15.23 -25.63
C ASN A 137 1.09 -15.59 -24.69
N TYR A 138 0.26 -14.63 -24.28
CA TYR A 138 -0.86 -14.82 -23.35
C TYR A 138 -1.95 -15.78 -23.88
N CYS A 139 -2.54 -16.61 -23.00
CA CYS A 139 -3.68 -17.46 -23.36
C CYS A 139 -5.00 -16.67 -23.36
N LYS A 140 -6.01 -17.17 -24.08
CA LYS A 140 -7.27 -16.43 -24.26
C LYS A 140 -8.21 -16.61 -23.08
N GLU A 141 -8.17 -17.79 -22.46
CA GLU A 141 -9.01 -18.12 -21.33
C GLU A 141 -8.16 -18.39 -20.09
N TYR A 142 -8.63 -17.93 -18.93
CA TYR A 142 -7.92 -18.14 -17.67
C TYR A 142 -7.79 -19.63 -17.36
N GLY A 143 -6.55 -20.10 -17.20
CA GLY A 143 -6.25 -21.49 -16.91
C GLY A 143 -6.12 -22.42 -18.11
N GLU A 144 -6.25 -21.89 -19.33
CA GLU A 144 -5.94 -22.64 -20.56
C GLU A 144 -4.48 -23.07 -20.62
N ARG A 145 -3.56 -22.24 -20.10
CA ARG A 145 -2.16 -22.62 -19.90
C ARG A 145 -1.65 -22.20 -18.52
N SER A 146 -0.44 -22.64 -18.21
CA SER A 146 0.40 -22.12 -17.13
C SER A 146 1.78 -21.85 -17.69
N CYS A 147 2.46 -20.82 -17.19
CA CYS A 147 3.81 -20.53 -17.67
C CYS A 147 4.79 -21.66 -17.36
N GLU A 148 5.70 -21.92 -18.29
CA GLU A 148 6.86 -22.77 -18.07
C GLU A 148 7.96 -22.02 -17.32
N ASP A 149 8.81 -22.75 -16.61
CA ASP A 149 9.87 -22.19 -15.75
C ASP A 149 10.86 -21.30 -16.53
N GLY A 150 11.12 -21.62 -17.80
CA GLY A 150 12.06 -20.89 -18.65
C GLY A 150 11.46 -19.70 -19.39
N GLU A 151 10.15 -19.44 -19.29
CA GLU A 151 9.55 -18.26 -19.93
C GLU A 151 10.12 -16.98 -19.29
N VAL A 152 10.43 -15.99 -20.13
CA VAL A 152 11.11 -14.77 -19.70
C VAL A 152 10.09 -13.69 -19.33
N LEU A 153 10.33 -13.03 -18.20
CA LEU A 153 9.56 -11.95 -17.64
C LEU A 153 10.31 -10.62 -17.81
N LYS A 154 9.56 -9.57 -18.14
CA LYS A 154 9.97 -8.17 -17.96
C LYS A 154 9.35 -7.66 -16.67
N LEU A 155 10.19 -7.22 -15.76
CA LEU A 155 9.84 -6.86 -14.39
C LEU A 155 10.17 -5.40 -14.16
N MET A 156 9.34 -4.69 -13.42
CA MET A 156 9.62 -3.34 -12.94
C MET A 156 9.23 -3.23 -11.46
N GLU A 157 10.19 -2.93 -10.58
CA GLU A 157 9.91 -2.69 -9.16
C GLU A 157 9.47 -1.24 -8.93
N ALA A 158 8.40 -1.02 -8.18
CA ALA A 158 7.93 0.33 -7.86
C ALA A 158 8.82 1.08 -6.84
N ASN A 159 9.76 0.40 -6.18
CA ASN A 159 10.63 0.98 -5.13
C ASN A 159 11.59 2.03 -5.72
N ASP A 160 12.25 1.67 -6.80
CA ASP A 160 13.28 2.46 -7.47
C ASP A 160 13.05 2.58 -8.99
N ASN A 161 11.89 2.12 -9.48
CA ASN A 161 11.55 2.00 -10.90
C ASN A 161 12.57 1.17 -11.69
N HIS A 162 13.27 0.25 -11.03
CA HIS A 162 14.28 -0.58 -11.68
C HIS A 162 13.63 -1.66 -12.53
N GLU A 163 14.16 -1.83 -13.73
CA GLU A 163 13.74 -2.90 -14.63
C GLU A 163 14.67 -4.11 -14.49
N GLU A 164 14.07 -5.29 -14.44
CA GLU A 164 14.77 -6.58 -14.38
C GLU A 164 14.26 -7.49 -15.50
N THR A 165 15.08 -8.45 -15.92
CA THR A 165 14.69 -9.51 -16.85
C THR A 165 15.11 -10.86 -16.29
N HIS A 166 14.12 -11.69 -15.96
CA HIS A 166 14.33 -12.98 -15.33
C HIS A 166 13.36 -14.02 -15.89
N THR A 167 13.70 -15.28 -15.73
CA THR A 167 12.77 -16.38 -15.99
C THR A 167 11.67 -16.45 -14.92
N VAL A 168 10.58 -17.15 -15.23
CA VAL A 168 9.51 -17.45 -14.27
C VAL A 168 10.07 -18.16 -13.03
N ALA A 169 10.97 -19.13 -13.21
CA ALA A 169 11.58 -19.84 -12.09
C ALA A 169 12.44 -18.93 -11.20
N GLU A 170 13.26 -18.06 -11.80
CA GLU A 170 14.10 -17.12 -11.05
C GLU A 170 13.28 -16.12 -10.24
N PHE A 171 12.20 -15.57 -10.80
CA PHE A 171 11.30 -14.67 -10.06
C PHE A 171 10.59 -15.39 -8.92
N ILE A 172 10.12 -16.62 -9.14
CA ILE A 172 9.50 -17.42 -8.08
C ILE A 172 10.50 -17.68 -6.94
N GLU A 173 11.72 -18.09 -7.27
CA GLU A 173 12.78 -18.30 -6.29
C GLU A 173 13.12 -17.01 -5.53
N PHE A 174 13.19 -15.86 -6.23
CA PHE A 174 13.43 -14.57 -5.59
C PHE A 174 12.33 -14.23 -4.58
N CYS A 175 11.05 -14.39 -4.95
CA CYS A 175 9.95 -14.14 -4.02
C CYS A 175 9.94 -15.07 -2.80
N VAL A 176 10.38 -16.33 -2.95
CA VAL A 176 10.37 -17.34 -1.88
C VAL A 176 11.62 -17.27 -1.00
N SER A 177 12.79 -17.28 -1.62
CA SER A 177 14.10 -17.45 -0.98
C SER A 177 14.96 -16.20 -1.04
N GLY A 178 14.53 -15.15 -1.74
CA GLY A 178 15.32 -13.95 -1.99
C GLY A 178 16.46 -14.20 -2.96
N ARG A 179 17.45 -13.31 -2.90
CA ARG A 179 18.67 -13.44 -3.71
C ARG A 179 19.43 -14.71 -3.33
N SER A 180 19.57 -15.60 -4.30
CA SER A 180 20.26 -16.88 -4.21
C SER A 180 20.86 -17.26 -5.56
N ASP A 181 21.73 -18.27 -5.59
CA ASP A 181 22.29 -18.80 -6.85
C ASP A 181 21.20 -19.25 -7.85
N LYS A 182 20.00 -19.58 -7.36
CA LYS A 182 18.87 -20.04 -8.19
C LYS A 182 17.95 -18.91 -8.65
N SER A 183 17.94 -17.77 -7.98
CA SER A 183 17.14 -16.62 -8.38
C SER A 183 17.81 -15.79 -9.47
N GLY A 184 19.06 -16.07 -9.82
CA GLY A 184 19.87 -15.23 -10.69
C GLY A 184 20.40 -13.97 -9.99
N GLU A 185 20.99 -13.07 -10.76
CA GLU A 185 21.58 -11.81 -10.26
C GLU A 185 20.57 -10.67 -10.32
N TRP A 186 20.31 -10.03 -9.17
CA TRP A 186 19.35 -8.91 -9.03
C TRP A 186 20.08 -7.62 -8.70
N THR A 187 19.73 -6.54 -9.41
CA THR A 187 20.32 -5.19 -9.22
C THR A 187 19.36 -4.15 -8.66
N SER A 188 18.06 -4.45 -8.67
CA SER A 188 16.99 -3.74 -7.95
C SER A 188 17.29 -3.59 -6.46
N LYS A 189 16.60 -2.65 -5.80
CA LYS A 189 16.72 -2.45 -4.34
C LYS A 189 16.02 -3.56 -3.53
N GLY A 190 14.92 -4.12 -4.02
CA GLY A 190 14.20 -5.22 -3.36
C GLY A 190 15.05 -6.48 -3.15
N VAL A 191 14.80 -7.21 -2.06
CA VAL A 191 15.61 -8.40 -1.68
C VAL A 191 14.86 -9.73 -1.74
N GLY A 192 13.56 -9.71 -2.05
CA GLY A 192 12.72 -10.90 -2.12
C GLY A 192 12.31 -11.44 -0.74
N LYS A 193 12.05 -12.74 -0.63
CA LYS A 193 11.61 -13.44 0.62
C LYS A 193 10.26 -12.98 1.19
N TYR A 194 9.31 -12.70 0.33
CA TYR A 194 8.02 -12.13 0.72
C TYR A 194 7.08 -13.10 1.46
N LEU A 195 7.44 -14.40 1.53
CA LEU A 195 6.70 -15.44 2.26
C LEU A 195 7.40 -15.84 3.58
N GLU A 196 8.52 -15.21 3.93
CA GLU A 196 9.30 -15.58 5.12
C GLU A 196 8.48 -15.38 6.42
N GLY A 197 8.63 -16.32 7.36
CA GLY A 197 7.88 -16.33 8.63
C GLY A 197 6.41 -16.77 8.51
N GLY A 198 5.90 -16.97 7.28
CA GLY A 198 4.54 -17.41 7.03
C GLY A 198 3.48 -16.37 7.37
N LYS A 199 2.20 -16.77 7.24
CA LYS A 199 1.04 -15.88 7.35
C LYS A 199 0.99 -15.09 8.66
N GLU A 200 1.34 -15.72 9.79
CA GLU A 200 1.33 -15.08 11.12
C GLU A 200 2.35 -13.93 11.21
N ALA A 201 3.49 -14.03 10.50
CA ALA A 201 4.46 -12.95 10.38
C ALA A 201 4.12 -11.94 9.27
N GLY A 202 2.98 -12.11 8.59
CA GLY A 202 2.56 -11.31 7.45
C GLY A 202 3.14 -11.76 6.10
N GLY A 203 3.84 -12.90 6.06
CA GLY A 203 4.41 -13.49 4.85
C GLY A 203 3.32 -14.02 3.93
N GLN A 204 3.02 -13.26 2.88
CA GLN A 204 2.06 -13.59 1.83
C GLN A 204 2.27 -12.66 0.61
N LEU A 205 1.82 -13.12 -0.55
CA LEU A 205 1.89 -12.36 -1.81
C LEU A 205 0.49 -12.09 -2.34
N VAL A 206 0.26 -10.89 -2.83
CA VAL A 206 -0.97 -10.50 -3.52
C VAL A 206 -0.68 -10.36 -5.01
N ASP A 207 -1.54 -10.97 -5.81
CA ASP A 207 -1.45 -11.01 -7.26
C ASP A 207 -2.68 -10.35 -7.87
N GLN A 208 -2.49 -9.14 -8.38
CA GLN A 208 -3.53 -8.33 -9.00
C GLN A 208 -3.26 -8.20 -10.50
N ARG A 209 -4.31 -8.09 -11.32
CA ARG A 209 -4.15 -7.78 -12.74
C ARG A 209 -3.52 -6.41 -12.94
N PHE A 210 -2.59 -6.28 -13.89
CA PHE A 210 -2.10 -4.99 -14.34
C PHE A 210 -3.16 -4.27 -15.20
N CYS A 211 -3.48 -3.03 -14.84
CA CYS A 211 -4.43 -2.19 -15.58
C CYS A 211 -3.68 -1.32 -16.61
N PRO A 212 -4.00 -1.44 -17.91
CA PRO A 212 -3.16 -0.92 -19.00
C PRO A 212 -3.12 0.60 -19.15
N ARG A 213 -4.00 1.38 -18.49
CA ARG A 213 -3.86 2.86 -18.47
C ARG A 213 -2.74 3.37 -17.56
N ILE A 214 -2.01 2.47 -16.86
CA ILE A 214 -0.72 2.83 -16.26
C ILE A 214 0.30 2.98 -17.41
N VAL A 215 0.58 4.23 -17.80
CA VAL A 215 1.66 4.55 -18.74
C VAL A 215 3.02 4.33 -18.09
N GLU A 216 4.00 3.94 -18.90
CA GLU A 216 5.41 3.79 -18.52
C GLU A 216 5.94 5.10 -17.93
N GLY A 217 6.47 5.06 -16.70
CA GLY A 217 6.86 6.25 -15.93
C GLY A 217 5.76 6.87 -15.05
N GLY A 218 4.53 6.35 -15.10
CA GLY A 218 3.37 6.82 -14.30
C GLY A 218 3.17 6.10 -12.97
N ILE A 219 4.22 5.52 -12.38
CA ILE A 219 4.12 4.83 -11.09
C ILE A 219 4.02 5.88 -9.99
N SER A 220 2.78 6.21 -9.61
CA SER A 220 2.46 7.20 -8.56
C SER A 220 2.63 6.66 -7.13
N ALA A 221 2.93 5.37 -6.96
CA ALA A 221 2.95 4.73 -5.64
C ALA A 221 4.08 5.24 -4.71
N VAL A 222 5.07 5.98 -5.26
CA VAL A 222 6.19 6.50 -4.48
C VAL A 222 6.48 7.95 -4.92
N GLY A 223 6.59 8.87 -3.96
CA GLY A 223 7.04 10.23 -4.24
C GLY A 223 8.47 10.23 -4.80
N GLY A 224 8.73 11.02 -5.84
CA GLY A 224 10.07 11.13 -6.45
C GLY A 224 10.31 10.24 -7.69
N THR A 225 9.30 9.50 -8.16
CA THR A 225 9.38 8.64 -9.35
C THR A 225 9.31 9.38 -10.70
N GLY A 226 9.31 10.72 -10.69
CA GLY A 226 9.12 11.53 -11.90
C GLY A 226 7.66 11.75 -12.31
N SER A 227 6.71 11.29 -11.48
CA SER A 227 5.27 11.52 -11.69
C SER A 227 4.91 13.01 -11.64
N ILE A 228 4.05 13.46 -12.56
CA ILE A 228 3.46 14.80 -12.55
C ILE A 228 2.11 14.72 -11.84
N TYR A 229 1.98 15.45 -10.73
CA TYR A 229 0.77 15.46 -9.93
C TYR A 229 -0.15 16.63 -10.33
N THR A 230 -1.42 16.31 -10.54
CA THR A 230 -2.49 17.29 -10.69
C THR A 230 -3.48 17.09 -9.55
N TYR A 231 -3.85 18.19 -8.88
CA TYR A 231 -4.78 18.16 -7.76
C TYR A 231 -6.16 18.61 -8.23
N TYR A 232 -7.18 17.88 -7.79
CA TYR A 232 -8.58 18.17 -8.09
C TYR A 232 -9.37 18.25 -6.79
N GLY A 233 -10.32 19.18 -6.73
CA GLY A 233 -11.25 19.28 -5.61
C GLY A 233 -12.25 18.13 -5.60
N PRO A 234 -12.94 17.90 -4.47
CA PRO A 234 -13.90 16.78 -4.32
C PRO A 234 -15.09 16.84 -5.29
N GLU A 235 -15.40 18.03 -5.82
CA GLU A 235 -16.51 18.28 -6.76
C GLU A 235 -16.09 18.25 -8.24
N GLU A 236 -14.86 17.81 -8.55
CA GLU A 236 -14.38 17.75 -9.93
C GLU A 236 -15.26 16.84 -10.79
N ALA A 237 -15.89 17.42 -11.81
CA ALA A 237 -16.84 16.74 -12.68
C ALA A 237 -16.20 15.53 -13.40
N SER A 238 -14.90 15.59 -13.70
CA SER A 238 -14.18 14.51 -14.36
C SER A 238 -14.09 13.23 -13.52
N PHE A 239 -14.15 13.33 -12.19
CA PHE A 239 -14.07 12.18 -11.27
C PHE A 239 -15.39 11.88 -10.57
N LYS A 240 -16.48 12.53 -10.97
CA LYS A 240 -17.80 12.38 -10.35
C LYS A 240 -18.25 10.91 -10.26
N THR A 241 -18.06 10.12 -11.32
CA THR A 241 -18.38 8.68 -11.32
C THR A 241 -17.59 7.93 -10.26
N LEU A 242 -16.29 8.21 -10.11
CA LEU A 242 -15.44 7.61 -9.10
C LEU A 242 -15.90 8.02 -7.70
N THR A 243 -16.05 9.32 -7.44
CA THR A 243 -16.40 9.83 -6.11
C THR A 243 -17.78 9.38 -5.66
N GLU A 244 -18.80 9.44 -6.52
CA GLU A 244 -20.15 8.96 -6.19
C GLU A 244 -20.18 7.46 -5.92
N ASN A 245 -19.58 6.64 -6.80
CA ASN A 245 -19.56 5.19 -6.60
C ASN A 245 -18.78 4.82 -5.33
N PHE A 246 -17.59 5.37 -5.15
CA PHE A 246 -16.76 5.03 -4.01
C PHE A 246 -17.38 5.49 -2.70
N LEU A 247 -17.68 6.78 -2.57
CA LEU A 247 -18.14 7.35 -1.29
C LEU A 247 -19.52 6.82 -0.87
N GLN A 248 -20.42 6.58 -1.81
CA GLN A 248 -21.79 6.17 -1.49
C GLN A 248 -22.00 4.66 -1.48
N LYS A 249 -21.31 3.91 -2.35
CA LYS A 249 -21.59 2.47 -2.55
C LYS A 249 -20.53 1.56 -1.95
N ASP A 250 -19.26 1.90 -2.08
CA ASP A 250 -18.14 1.02 -1.69
C ASP A 250 -17.59 1.34 -0.30
N LEU A 251 -17.39 2.62 0.04
CA LEU A 251 -16.80 3.05 1.31
C LEU A 251 -17.52 2.47 2.55
N PRO A 252 -18.87 2.44 2.64
CA PRO A 252 -19.56 1.80 3.76
C PRO A 252 -19.30 0.29 3.89
N LYS A 253 -18.78 -0.36 2.83
CA LYS A 253 -18.50 -1.79 2.76
C LYS A 253 -17.02 -2.11 2.94
N VAL A 254 -16.11 -1.13 2.87
CA VAL A 254 -14.67 -1.36 3.00
C VAL A 254 -14.35 -1.96 4.37
N MET A 255 -14.65 -1.25 5.47
CA MET A 255 -14.32 -1.74 6.83
C MET A 255 -14.97 -3.10 7.15
N PRO A 256 -16.26 -3.36 6.81
CA PRO A 256 -16.84 -4.69 6.95
C PRO A 256 -16.11 -5.78 6.15
N SER A 257 -15.69 -5.51 4.91
CA SER A 257 -14.97 -6.48 4.07
C SER A 257 -13.60 -6.83 4.64
N LEU A 258 -13.00 -5.90 5.40
CA LEU A 258 -11.73 -6.08 6.09
C LEU A 258 -11.87 -6.71 7.48
N GLU A 259 -13.07 -7.15 7.87
CA GLU A 259 -13.35 -7.68 9.22
C GLU A 259 -13.04 -6.64 10.31
N LEU A 260 -13.40 -5.38 10.02
CA LEU A 260 -13.22 -4.20 10.87
C LEU A 260 -14.54 -3.40 10.99
N ALA A 261 -15.70 -4.05 10.93
CA ALA A 261 -17.00 -3.37 10.90
C ALA A 261 -17.27 -2.46 12.13
N GLU A 262 -16.66 -2.80 13.27
CA GLU A 262 -16.77 -2.04 14.52
C GLU A 262 -15.72 -0.92 14.65
N GLU A 263 -14.76 -0.84 13.71
CA GLU A 263 -13.77 0.22 13.67
C GLU A 263 -14.24 1.36 12.77
N PRO A 264 -14.00 2.62 13.16
CA PRO A 264 -14.21 3.72 12.24
C PRO A 264 -13.19 3.65 11.09
N VAL A 265 -13.59 4.12 9.91
CA VAL A 265 -12.64 4.46 8.85
C VAL A 265 -11.58 5.41 9.45
N PRO A 266 -10.28 5.25 9.14
CA PRO A 266 -9.24 6.13 9.67
C PRO A 266 -9.57 7.60 9.44
N LEU A 267 -9.15 8.45 10.39
CA LEU A 267 -9.35 9.90 10.24
C LEU A 267 -8.55 10.46 9.05
N TRP A 268 -7.34 9.96 8.87
CA TRP A 268 -6.45 10.31 7.76
C TRP A 268 -6.01 9.06 7.05
N TRP A 269 -6.40 8.94 5.79
CA TRP A 269 -5.99 7.86 4.92
C TRP A 269 -6.10 8.29 3.47
N THR A 270 -5.45 7.55 2.58
CA THR A 270 -5.65 7.65 1.14
C THR A 270 -5.94 6.27 0.56
N THR A 271 -6.50 6.28 -0.63
CA THR A 271 -6.65 5.09 -1.46
C THR A 271 -6.22 5.47 -2.86
N ASP A 272 -5.46 4.58 -3.47
CA ASP A 272 -4.93 4.82 -4.81
C ASP A 272 -5.83 4.11 -5.80
N PHE A 273 -6.36 4.87 -6.76
CA PHE A 273 -7.22 4.34 -7.81
C PHE A 273 -6.49 4.29 -9.15
N ILE A 274 -6.71 3.20 -9.87
CA ILE A 274 -6.20 2.97 -11.21
C ILE A 274 -7.38 2.91 -12.16
N LEU A 275 -7.32 3.70 -13.23
CA LEU A 275 -8.32 3.65 -14.28
C LEU A 275 -8.15 2.38 -15.10
N ALA A 276 -9.09 1.44 -14.97
CA ALA A 276 -9.00 0.13 -15.60
C ALA A 276 -9.73 0.03 -16.95
N SER A 277 -10.58 1.01 -17.26
CA SER A 277 -11.32 1.03 -18.52
C SER A 277 -10.40 1.29 -19.74
N PRO A 278 -10.68 0.69 -20.92
CA PRO A 278 -9.95 0.99 -22.16
C PRO A 278 -9.94 2.47 -22.51
N GLU A 279 -8.91 2.96 -23.21
CA GLU A 279 -8.88 4.35 -23.69
C GLU A 279 -10.13 4.68 -24.53
N GLY A 280 -10.70 5.86 -24.33
CA GLY A 280 -11.92 6.30 -25.01
C GLY A 280 -13.23 5.87 -24.35
N THR A 281 -13.21 5.09 -23.26
CA THR A 281 -14.42 4.84 -22.46
C THR A 281 -15.01 6.17 -21.94
N PRO A 282 -16.34 6.40 -22.09
CA PRO A 282 -17.01 7.57 -21.51
C PRO A 282 -16.81 7.65 -19.99
N LYS A 283 -16.62 8.86 -19.44
CA LYS A 283 -16.30 9.08 -18.00
C LYS A 283 -17.35 8.47 -17.06
N GLU A 284 -18.60 8.45 -17.48
CA GLU A 284 -19.75 7.84 -16.80
C GLU A 284 -19.69 6.30 -16.75
N GLU A 285 -18.90 5.68 -17.63
CA GLU A 285 -18.71 4.23 -17.75
C GLU A 285 -17.31 3.78 -17.27
N GLU A 286 -16.47 4.72 -16.83
CA GLU A 286 -15.12 4.42 -16.37
C GLU A 286 -15.14 3.59 -15.07
N LYS A 287 -14.33 2.52 -15.06
CA LYS A 287 -14.07 1.67 -13.90
C LYS A 287 -12.74 2.03 -13.29
N TRP A 288 -12.78 2.29 -11.99
CA TRP A 288 -11.64 2.65 -11.17
C TRP A 288 -11.41 1.56 -10.15
N ILE A 289 -10.19 1.05 -10.11
CA ILE A 289 -9.80 -0.10 -9.30
C ILE A 289 -8.84 0.35 -8.21
N VAL A 290 -9.04 -0.13 -6.99
CA VAL A 290 -8.13 0.16 -5.90
C VAL A 290 -6.81 -0.61 -6.07
N GLY A 291 -5.70 0.13 -5.99
CA GLY A 291 -4.34 -0.40 -6.00
C GLY A 291 -3.76 -0.54 -4.59
N GLU A 292 -4.15 0.31 -3.65
CA GLU A 292 -3.75 0.28 -2.24
C GLU A 292 -4.61 1.18 -1.35
N PHE A 293 -4.56 0.90 -0.04
CA PHE A 293 -5.03 1.78 1.01
C PHE A 293 -3.84 2.17 1.90
N ASN A 294 -3.67 3.46 2.14
CA ASN A 294 -2.65 3.98 3.05
C ASN A 294 -3.36 4.59 4.26
N CYS A 295 -3.27 3.95 5.42
CA CYS A 295 -3.92 4.40 6.64
C CYS A 295 -2.96 4.82 7.75
N SER A 296 -1.65 4.74 7.51
CA SER A 296 -0.59 5.15 8.43
C SER A 296 0.29 6.22 7.81
N CYS A 297 0.54 7.30 8.54
CA CYS A 297 1.52 8.35 8.17
C CYS A 297 1.34 8.96 6.78
N VAL A 298 0.10 9.05 6.29
CA VAL A 298 -0.19 9.63 4.99
C VAL A 298 0.40 11.04 4.88
N GLY A 299 1.23 11.23 3.86
CA GLY A 299 1.82 12.51 3.53
C GLY A 299 0.81 13.45 2.88
N ILE A 300 1.04 14.75 3.06
CA ILE A 300 0.26 15.80 2.40
C ILE A 300 1.27 16.58 1.57
N SER A 301 1.19 16.43 0.25
CA SER A 301 2.20 17.02 -0.64
C SER A 301 2.33 18.53 -0.45
N ARG A 302 1.22 19.22 -0.17
CA ARG A 302 1.16 20.67 0.11
C ARG A 302 1.80 21.07 1.44
N CYS A 303 1.93 20.14 2.38
CA CYS A 303 2.58 20.41 3.68
C CYS A 303 4.05 19.96 3.70
N LEU A 304 4.63 19.54 2.57
CA LEU A 304 6.02 19.04 2.53
C LEU A 304 7.04 20.08 2.97
N ALA A 305 6.76 21.38 2.82
CA ALA A 305 7.64 22.43 3.31
C ALA A 305 7.75 22.46 4.85
N ALA A 306 6.72 21.97 5.56
CA ALA A 306 6.71 21.83 7.02
C ALA A 306 7.37 20.54 7.52
N TYR A 307 7.91 19.71 6.62
CA TYR A 307 8.55 18.45 6.99
C TYR A 307 10.00 18.69 7.41
N CYS A 308 10.33 18.36 8.67
CA CYS A 308 11.69 18.44 9.17
C CYS A 308 12.60 17.43 8.46
N LYS A 309 13.72 17.92 7.96
CA LYS A 309 14.81 17.13 7.37
C LYS A 309 16.12 17.51 8.05
N ASP A 310 17.19 16.78 7.76
CA ASP A 310 18.53 17.11 8.30
C ASP A 310 18.96 18.53 7.94
N ASP A 311 18.61 19.01 6.73
CA ASP A 311 18.89 20.35 6.23
C ASP A 311 17.81 21.39 6.60
N THR A 312 16.61 20.96 7.00
CA THR A 312 15.49 21.81 7.43
C THR A 312 14.92 21.37 8.78
N SER A 313 15.80 21.21 9.78
CA SER A 313 15.43 20.62 11.09
C SER A 313 14.42 21.44 11.90
N ASN A 314 14.26 22.73 11.57
CA ASN A 314 13.28 23.64 12.17
C ASN A 314 12.09 23.94 11.26
N ALA A 315 11.87 23.14 10.20
CA ALA A 315 10.70 23.29 9.34
C ALA A 315 9.41 23.22 10.17
N SER A 316 8.42 23.99 9.76
CA SER A 316 7.24 24.29 10.54
C SER A 316 6.04 24.60 9.64
N PHE A 317 4.86 24.71 10.24
CA PHE A 317 3.66 25.14 9.52
C PHE A 317 3.85 26.48 8.79
N ASP A 318 4.72 27.36 9.30
CA ASP A 318 4.95 28.68 8.70
C ASP A 318 5.74 28.62 7.39
N ASP A 319 6.47 27.52 7.15
CA ASP A 319 7.21 27.28 5.91
C ASP A 319 6.31 26.85 4.74
N ILE A 320 5.04 26.52 5.02
CA ILE A 320 4.04 26.26 3.99
C ILE A 320 3.62 27.59 3.33
N ILE A 321 3.54 27.62 2.01
CA ILE A 321 3.07 28.80 1.28
C ILE A 321 1.58 29.04 1.53
N GLU A 322 1.13 30.30 1.51
CA GLU A 322 -0.26 30.65 1.85
C GLU A 322 -1.31 29.97 0.94
N GLU A 323 -0.98 29.73 -0.33
CA GLU A 323 -1.83 28.97 -1.26
C GLU A 323 -2.09 27.54 -0.77
N ASP A 324 -1.07 26.90 -0.21
CA ASP A 324 -1.15 25.54 0.31
C ASP A 324 -1.80 25.46 1.70
N LYS A 325 -1.80 26.56 2.48
CA LYS A 325 -2.49 26.66 3.77
C LYS A 325 -4.01 26.87 3.66
N ALA A 326 -4.48 27.30 2.49
CA ALA A 326 -5.87 27.73 2.28
C ALA A 326 -6.87 26.59 2.03
N GLU A 327 -6.41 25.35 1.91
CA GLU A 327 -7.22 24.12 1.75
C GLU A 327 -7.24 23.26 3.02
#